data_AF-A0A712CVN3-F1
#
_entry.id   AF-A0A712CVN3-F1
#
_cell.length_a   1.000
_cell.length_b   1.000
_cell.length_c   1.000
_cell.angle_alpha   90.00
_cell.angle_beta   90.00
_cell.angle_gamma   90.00
#
_symmetry.space_group_name_H-M   'P 1'
#
loop_
_entity.id
_entity.type
_entity.pdbx_description
1 polymer ?
#
loop_
_entity_poly.entity_id
_entity_poly.type
_entity_poly.pdbx_seq_one_letter_code
_entity_poly.pdbx_strand_id
1 'polypeptide(L)'
;MSILITRPSPAGEALVSRLRALGQVAWSFPLIEFVAGRELPTLADRLATLTENDLVFALSQHAVAFAHAQLQRDGRNWPASPRYFAIGRTTALALHTVSGFDIRYPLDREISEALLQLPELQNIAGKRALILRGNGGREL
;
A
#
# COMPACT_ATOMS: atom_id res chain seq x y z
N MET A 1 -17.10 -25.33 -20.36
CA MET A 1 -15.92 -25.21 -19.48
C MET A 1 -16.31 -24.32 -18.30
N SER A 2 -15.93 -24.68 -17.07
CA SER A 2 -16.18 -23.87 -15.87
C SER A 2 -14.87 -23.23 -15.40
N ILE A 3 -14.92 -21.95 -15.06
CA ILE A 3 -13.75 -21.15 -14.65
C ILE A 3 -13.85 -20.84 -13.15
N LEU A 4 -12.79 -21.13 -12.39
CA LEU A 4 -12.68 -20.76 -10.98
C LEU A 4 -11.69 -19.60 -10.82
N ILE A 5 -12.14 -18.49 -10.25
CA ILE A 5 -11.32 -17.28 -10.02
C ILE A 5 -10.89 -17.23 -8.55
N THR A 6 -9.59 -17.30 -8.32
CA THR A 6 -8.98 -17.34 -6.97
C THR A 6 -8.47 -15.99 -6.45
N ARG A 7 -8.66 -14.93 -7.24
CA ARG A 7 -8.23 -13.57 -6.91
C ARG A 7 -8.99 -13.03 -5.68
N PRO A 8 -8.35 -12.23 -4.80
CA PRO A 8 -9.03 -11.52 -3.71
C PRO A 8 -10.29 -10.76 -4.15
N SER A 9 -11.26 -10.68 -3.25
CA SER A 9 -12.40 -9.77 -3.37
C SER A 9 -11.94 -8.30 -3.23
N PRO A 10 -12.55 -7.33 -3.94
CA PRO A 10 -13.65 -7.49 -4.91
C PRO A 10 -13.17 -7.76 -6.34
N ALA A 11 -11.86 -7.75 -6.60
CA ALA A 11 -11.32 -7.87 -7.96
C ALA A 11 -11.63 -9.22 -8.63
N GLY A 12 -11.73 -10.30 -7.84
CA GLY A 12 -12.18 -11.62 -8.32
C GLY A 12 -13.63 -11.61 -8.80
N GLU A 13 -14.54 -11.03 -8.01
CA GLU A 13 -15.97 -10.92 -8.33
C GLU A 13 -16.22 -10.03 -9.54
N ALA A 14 -15.48 -8.93 -9.66
CA ALA A 14 -15.53 -8.07 -10.85
C ALA A 14 -15.15 -8.83 -12.12
N LEU A 15 -14.13 -9.70 -12.05
CA LEU A 15 -13.74 -10.54 -13.17
C LEU A 15 -14.79 -11.61 -13.49
N VAL A 16 -15.36 -12.27 -12.47
CA VAL A 16 -16.45 -13.24 -12.64
C VAL A 16 -17.64 -12.58 -13.34
N SER A 17 -18.02 -11.37 -12.94
CA SER A 17 -19.12 -10.62 -13.55
C SER A 17 -18.87 -10.36 -15.04
N ARG A 18 -17.65 -9.95 -15.40
CA ARG A 18 -17.26 -9.74 -16.82
C ARG A 18 -17.27 -11.03 -17.62
N LEU A 19 -16.81 -12.14 -17.06
CA LEU A 19 -16.81 -13.45 -17.74
C LEU A 19 -18.24 -13.95 -17.97
N ARG A 20 -19.12 -13.81 -16.98
CA ARG A 20 -20.54 -14.19 -17.10
C ARG A 20 -21.26 -13.35 -18.16
N ALA A 21 -20.94 -12.06 -18.25
CA ALA A 21 -21.47 -11.19 -19.32
C ALA A 21 -21.06 -11.63 -20.73
N LEU A 22 -19.96 -12.39 -20.86
CA LEU A 22 -19.51 -13.01 -22.13
C LEU A 22 -20.06 -14.45 -22.32
N GLY A 23 -21.06 -14.86 -21.53
CA GLY A 23 -21.67 -16.20 -21.63
C GLY A 23 -20.84 -17.33 -21.01
N GLN A 24 -19.78 -17.02 -20.27
CA GLN A 24 -18.94 -18.02 -19.62
C GLN A 24 -19.47 -18.41 -18.23
N VAL A 25 -19.29 -19.68 -17.84
CA VAL A 25 -19.57 -20.14 -16.48
C VAL A 25 -18.34 -19.86 -15.61
N ALA A 26 -18.45 -18.88 -14.71
CA ALA A 26 -17.38 -18.49 -13.80
C ALA A 26 -17.84 -18.41 -12.34
N TRP A 27 -16.94 -18.76 -11.42
CA TRP A 27 -17.16 -18.77 -9.96
C TRP A 27 -16.03 -18.03 -9.24
N SER A 28 -16.37 -17.32 -8.17
CA SER A 28 -15.38 -16.69 -7.28
C SER A 28 -15.06 -17.61 -6.13
N PHE A 29 -13.79 -17.83 -5.84
CA PHE A 29 -13.29 -18.54 -4.67
C PHE A 29 -11.97 -17.92 -4.20
N PRO A 30 -12.01 -16.75 -3.55
CA PRO A 30 -10.80 -16.04 -3.12
C PRO A 30 -9.93 -16.91 -2.20
N LEU A 31 -8.64 -17.03 -2.51
CA LEU A 31 -7.68 -17.79 -1.68
C LEU A 31 -6.85 -16.88 -0.77
N ILE A 32 -7.00 -15.57 -0.91
CA ILE A 32 -6.29 -14.57 -0.14
C ILE A 32 -7.30 -13.53 0.30
N GLU A 33 -7.27 -13.21 1.60
CA GLU A 33 -7.99 -12.11 2.21
C GLU A 33 -7.02 -11.07 2.75
N PHE A 34 -7.47 -9.81 2.80
CA PHE A 34 -6.73 -8.73 3.43
C PHE A 34 -7.45 -8.33 4.71
N VAL A 35 -6.72 -8.39 5.82
CA VAL A 35 -7.23 -8.05 7.15
C VAL A 35 -6.31 -7.04 7.83
N ALA A 36 -6.86 -6.33 8.82
CA ALA A 36 -6.10 -5.36 9.60
C ALA A 36 -4.90 -6.04 10.29
N GLY A 37 -3.72 -5.44 10.15
CA GLY A 37 -2.50 -5.92 10.79
C GLY A 37 -2.47 -5.61 12.29
N ARG A 38 -1.84 -6.50 13.07
CA ARG A 38 -1.75 -6.39 14.54
C ARG A 38 -1.02 -5.14 15.05
N GLU A 39 -0.16 -4.54 14.22
CA GLU A 39 0.66 -3.38 14.60
C GLU A 39 -0.03 -2.04 14.30
N LEU A 40 -1.15 -2.04 13.58
CA LEU A 40 -1.89 -0.82 13.23
C LEU A 40 -2.23 0.06 14.45
N PRO A 41 -2.65 -0.48 15.61
CA PRO A 41 -2.93 0.36 16.78
C PRO A 41 -1.72 1.20 17.26
N THR A 42 -0.50 0.83 16.90
CA THR A 42 0.72 1.58 17.25
C THR A 42 1.17 2.58 16.17
N LEU A 43 0.46 2.62 15.03
CA LEU A 43 0.87 3.37 13.85
C LEU A 43 0.93 4.87 14.12
N ALA A 44 -0.10 5.43 14.77
CA ALA A 44 -0.18 6.86 15.05
C ALA A 44 1.01 7.34 15.86
N ASP A 45 1.36 6.62 16.93
CA ASP A 45 2.48 6.97 17.79
C ASP A 45 3.80 6.87 17.03
N ARG A 46 4.00 5.80 16.24
CA ARG A 46 5.20 5.65 15.41
C ARG A 46 5.35 6.80 14.41
N LEU A 47 4.27 7.16 13.73
CA LEU A 47 4.25 8.30 12.79
C LEU A 47 4.53 9.62 13.50
N ALA A 48 4.02 9.82 14.72
CA ALA A 48 4.27 11.03 15.51
C ALA A 48 5.74 11.20 15.92
N THR A 49 6.52 10.12 15.97
CA THR A 49 7.96 10.22 16.24
C THR A 49 8.77 10.67 15.02
N LEU A 50 8.22 10.66 13.82
CA LEU A 50 8.96 10.94 12.59
C LEU A 50 9.20 12.43 12.39
N THR A 51 10.37 12.73 11.82
CA THR A 51 10.87 14.08 11.54
C THR A 51 11.02 14.29 10.04
N GLU A 52 11.42 15.49 9.63
CA GLU A 52 11.72 15.83 8.23
C GLU A 52 12.84 15.00 7.60
N ASN A 53 13.69 14.39 8.43
CA ASN A 53 14.76 13.54 7.97
C ASN A 53 14.30 12.08 7.74
N ASP A 54 13.10 11.71 8.19
CA ASP A 54 12.59 10.35 8.16
C ASP A 54 11.72 10.07 6.92
N LEU A 55 11.49 8.79 6.66
CA LEU A 55 10.89 8.29 5.44
C LEU A 55 9.67 7.42 5.76
N VAL A 56 8.61 7.53 4.95
CA VAL A 56 7.45 6.64 4.98
C VAL A 56 7.27 5.98 3.62
N PHE A 57 7.18 4.65 3.60
CA PHE A 57 7.01 3.86 2.38
C PHE A 57 5.66 3.14 2.38
N ALA A 58 4.88 3.29 1.32
CA ALA A 58 3.67 2.50 1.09
C ALA A 58 3.88 1.46 -0.01
N LEU A 59 3.78 0.18 0.34
CA LEU A 59 4.06 -0.93 -0.58
C LEU A 59 2.81 -1.53 -1.23
N SER A 60 1.61 -1.07 -0.88
CA SER A 60 0.37 -1.42 -1.57
C SER A 60 -0.77 -0.45 -1.24
N GLN A 61 -1.77 -0.38 -2.12
CA GLN A 61 -3.01 0.36 -1.84
C GLN A 61 -3.74 -0.17 -0.60
N HIS A 62 -3.67 -1.48 -0.35
CA HIS A 62 -4.26 -2.08 0.86
C HIS A 62 -3.57 -1.56 2.12
N ALA A 63 -2.23 -1.47 2.13
CA ALA A 63 -1.50 -0.93 3.27
C ALA A 63 -1.89 0.53 3.56
N VAL A 64 -2.06 1.34 2.51
CA VAL A 64 -2.56 2.72 2.63
C VAL A 64 -3.97 2.74 3.22
N ALA A 65 -4.88 1.92 2.69
CA ALA A 65 -6.28 1.89 3.14
C ALA A 65 -6.40 1.51 4.63
N PHE A 66 -5.70 0.45 5.07
CA PHE A 66 -5.71 0.05 6.47
C PHE A 66 -5.04 1.08 7.39
N ALA A 67 -3.92 1.66 6.97
CA ALA A 67 -3.22 2.71 7.73
C ALA A 67 -4.11 3.95 7.90
N HIS A 68 -4.73 4.43 6.83
CA HIS A 68 -5.60 5.59 6.89
C HIS A 68 -6.84 5.33 7.73
N ALA A 69 -7.50 4.18 7.55
CA ALA A 69 -8.66 3.81 8.37
C ALA A 69 -8.34 3.73 9.86
N GLN A 70 -7.12 3.28 10.22
CA GLN A 70 -6.65 3.31 11.60
C GLN A 70 -6.44 4.74 12.10
N LEU A 71 -5.75 5.60 11.34
CA LEU A 71 -5.54 7.00 11.72
C LEU A 71 -6.86 7.75 11.93
N GLN A 72 -7.85 7.52 11.06
CA GLN A 72 -9.19 8.09 11.21
C GLN A 72 -9.88 7.60 12.50
N ARG A 73 -9.76 6.31 12.83
CA ARG A 73 -10.29 5.77 14.11
C ARG A 73 -9.62 6.40 15.33
N ASP A 74 -8.34 6.72 15.23
CA ASP A 74 -7.57 7.35 16.32
C ASP A 74 -7.73 8.87 16.37
N GLY A 75 -8.48 9.48 15.43
CA GLY A 75 -8.62 10.94 15.32
C GLY A 75 -7.31 11.64 14.95
N ARG A 76 -6.43 10.95 14.21
CA ARG A 76 -5.09 11.42 13.82
C ARG A 76 -5.01 11.65 12.32
N ASN A 77 -4.14 12.58 11.94
CA ASN A 77 -3.81 12.87 10.54
C ASN A 77 -2.45 12.30 10.17
N TRP A 78 -2.19 12.18 8.87
CA TRP A 78 -0.84 11.91 8.37
C TRP A 78 0.10 13.09 8.74
N PRO A 79 1.29 12.84 9.31
CA PRO A 79 2.22 13.91 9.66
C PRO A 79 2.84 14.56 8.42
N ALA A 80 3.02 15.88 8.44
CA ALA A 80 3.65 16.59 7.32
C ALA A 80 5.18 16.43 7.28
N SER A 81 5.80 16.06 8.41
CA SER A 81 7.25 16.03 8.56
C SER A 81 7.94 15.04 7.62
N PRO A 82 7.63 13.73 7.62
CA PRO A 82 8.42 12.76 6.87
C PRO A 82 8.22 12.87 5.36
N ARG A 83 9.19 12.34 4.61
CA ARG A 83 9.08 12.21 3.16
C ARG A 83 8.34 10.93 2.79
N TYR A 84 7.40 11.04 1.86
CA TYR A 84 6.53 9.93 1.47
C TYR A 84 6.94 9.30 0.15
N PHE A 85 6.93 7.97 0.13
CA PHE A 85 7.26 7.14 -1.00
C PHE A 85 6.22 6.04 -1.19
N ALA A 86 6.03 5.62 -2.43
CA ALA A 86 5.18 4.48 -2.77
C ALA A 86 5.85 3.58 -3.81
N ILE A 87 5.50 2.29 -3.78
CA ILE A 87 6.06 1.28 -4.70
C ILE A 87 5.71 1.52 -6.18
N GLY A 88 4.65 2.28 -6.45
CA GLY A 88 4.13 2.49 -7.79
C GLY A 88 3.03 3.56 -7.84
N ARG A 89 2.62 3.93 -9.05
CA ARG A 89 1.75 5.09 -9.32
C ARG A 89 0.41 4.97 -8.61
N THR A 90 -0.18 3.78 -8.65
CA THR A 90 -1.52 3.56 -8.08
C THR A 90 -1.52 3.64 -6.56
N THR A 91 -0.45 3.16 -5.90
CA THR A 91 -0.26 3.29 -4.46
C THR A 91 0.06 4.73 -4.07
N ALA A 92 0.86 5.45 -4.88
CA ALA A 92 1.12 6.87 -4.68
C ALA A 92 -0.15 7.70 -4.74
N LEU A 93 -1.00 7.47 -5.74
CA LEU A 93 -2.28 8.17 -5.87
C LEU A 93 -3.20 7.90 -4.67
N ALA A 94 -3.28 6.65 -4.21
CA ALA A 94 -4.06 6.30 -3.03
C ALA A 94 -3.56 7.03 -1.78
N LEU A 95 -2.25 7.06 -1.56
CA LEU A 95 -1.65 7.75 -0.41
C LEU A 95 -1.82 9.26 -0.49
N HIS A 96 -1.56 9.86 -1.65
CA HIS A 96 -1.78 11.28 -1.92
C HIS A 96 -3.24 11.68 -1.62
N THR A 97 -4.20 10.86 -2.06
CA THR A 97 -5.64 11.14 -1.86
C THR A 97 -6.00 11.24 -0.38
N VAL A 98 -5.40 10.41 0.47
CA VAL A 98 -5.74 10.36 1.91
C VAL A 98 -4.84 11.24 2.79
N SER A 99 -3.67 11.67 2.31
CA SER A 99 -2.72 12.48 3.07
C SER A 99 -2.61 13.92 2.57
N GLY A 100 -2.90 14.19 1.30
CA GLY A 100 -2.70 15.48 0.64
C GLY A 100 -1.23 15.79 0.28
N PHE A 101 -0.29 14.89 0.57
CA PHE A 101 1.14 15.15 0.39
C PHE A 101 1.69 14.68 -0.96
N ASP A 102 2.83 15.25 -1.37
CA ASP A 102 3.59 14.75 -2.51
C ASP A 102 4.18 13.36 -2.21
N ILE A 103 3.91 12.39 -3.09
CA ILE A 103 4.34 11.01 -2.92
C ILE A 103 5.27 10.64 -4.05
N ARG A 104 6.51 10.27 -3.72
CA ARG A 104 7.53 9.87 -4.70
C ARG A 104 7.39 8.38 -5.03
N TYR A 105 7.52 8.02 -6.30
CA TYR A 105 7.43 6.63 -6.77
C TYR A 105 8.24 6.45 -8.07
N PRO A 106 8.72 5.23 -8.36
CA PRO A 106 9.44 4.96 -9.62
C PRO A 106 8.50 5.07 -10.83
N LEU A 107 8.97 5.72 -11.90
CA LEU A 107 8.18 5.89 -13.14
C LEU A 107 8.28 4.69 -14.09
N ASP A 108 9.38 3.94 -14.03
CA ASP A 108 9.66 2.87 -14.99
C ASP A 108 9.03 1.53 -14.60
N ARG A 109 9.18 1.11 -13.34
CA ARG A 109 8.75 -0.19 -12.84
C ARG A 109 8.27 -0.12 -11.39
N GLU A 110 7.16 -0.80 -11.10
CA GLU A 110 6.58 -0.89 -9.76
C GLU A 110 7.21 -2.03 -8.92
N ILE A 111 8.54 -2.02 -8.76
CA ILE A 111 9.30 -3.01 -7.99
C ILE A 111 10.24 -2.32 -6.99
N SER A 112 10.58 -3.02 -5.91
CA SER A 112 11.39 -2.47 -4.82
C SER A 112 12.74 -1.96 -5.29
N GLU A 113 13.38 -2.65 -6.22
CA GLU A 113 14.67 -2.27 -6.77
C GLU A 113 14.58 -0.91 -7.47
N ALA A 114 13.53 -0.70 -8.29
CA ALA A 114 13.33 0.57 -8.98
C ALA A 114 13.02 1.71 -8.00
N LEU A 115 12.26 1.44 -6.95
CA LEU A 115 12.01 2.40 -5.88
C LEU A 115 13.33 2.81 -5.21
N LEU A 116 14.20 1.86 -4.87
CA LEU A 116 15.50 2.13 -4.23
C LEU A 116 16.49 2.86 -5.15
N GLN A 117 16.25 2.93 -6.46
CA GLN A 117 17.04 3.73 -7.40
C GLN A 117 16.64 5.22 -7.44
N LEU A 118 15.59 5.63 -6.73
CA LEU A 118 15.23 7.05 -6.67
C LEU A 118 16.40 7.87 -6.13
N PRO A 119 16.76 9.02 -6.75
CA PRO A 119 17.87 9.86 -6.32
C PRO A 119 17.83 10.20 -4.83
N GLU A 120 16.62 10.37 -4.29
CA GLU A 120 16.41 10.80 -2.91
C GLU A 120 16.63 9.68 -1.88
N LEU A 121 16.76 8.44 -2.35
CA LEU A 121 17.05 7.25 -1.55
C LEU A 121 18.50 6.78 -1.67
N GLN A 122 19.35 7.47 -2.44
CA GLN A 122 20.76 7.11 -2.58
C GLN A 122 21.59 7.42 -1.33
N ASN A 123 21.11 8.33 -0.46
CA ASN A 123 21.74 8.62 0.83
C ASN A 123 20.70 8.59 1.96
N ILE A 124 20.66 7.45 2.66
CA ILE A 124 19.74 7.20 3.77
C ILE A 124 20.42 7.07 5.12
N ALA A 125 21.73 7.36 5.19
CA ALA A 125 22.49 7.26 6.44
C ALA A 125 21.87 8.16 7.52
N GLY A 126 21.59 7.59 8.69
CA GLY A 126 20.99 8.31 9.82
C GLY A 126 19.50 8.61 9.70
N LYS A 127 18.82 8.14 8.64
CA LYS A 127 17.35 8.28 8.48
C LYS A 127 16.63 7.06 9.05
N ARG A 128 15.44 7.25 9.61
CA ARG A 128 14.54 6.14 9.94
C ARG A 128 13.50 5.98 8.84
N ALA A 129 13.11 4.74 8.58
CA ALA A 129 12.08 4.42 7.61
C ALA A 129 10.93 3.66 8.28
N LEU A 130 9.71 4.11 8.05
CA LEU A 130 8.49 3.38 8.39
C LEU A 130 7.91 2.78 7.11
N ILE A 131 7.71 1.46 7.09
CA ILE A 131 7.24 0.72 5.92
C ILE A 131 5.83 0.19 6.17
N LEU A 132 4.86 0.69 5.41
CA LEU A 132 3.48 0.20 5.39
C LEU A 132 3.38 -0.98 4.43
N ARG A 133 3.25 -2.18 5.00
CA ARG A 133 3.21 -3.46 4.28
C ARG A 133 2.27 -4.46 4.95
N GLY A 134 2.00 -5.57 4.25
CA GLY A 134 1.41 -6.75 4.88
C GLY A 134 2.41 -7.52 5.75
N ASN A 135 1.92 -8.46 6.55
CA ASN A 135 2.72 -9.25 7.49
C ASN A 135 3.79 -10.14 6.82
N GLY A 136 3.60 -10.51 5.56
CA GLY A 136 4.57 -11.27 4.75
C GLY A 136 5.16 -10.42 3.63
N GLY A 137 6.09 -10.97 2.85
CA GLY A 137 6.65 -10.34 1.64
C GLY A 137 8.13 -10.67 1.44
N ARG A 138 8.73 -10.11 0.38
CA ARG A 138 10.16 -10.29 0.10
C ARG A 138 11.00 -9.57 1.14
N GLU A 139 11.98 -10.27 1.69
CA GLU A 139 13.11 -9.66 2.37
C GLU A 139 14.15 -9.38 1.28
N LEU A 140 14.58 -8.13 1.18
CA LEU A 140 15.64 -7.67 0.29
C LEU A 140 16.78 -7.17 1.16
#